data_AF-A0A8J5EUR7-F1
#
_entry.id   AF-A0A8J5EUR7-F1
#
_cell.length_a   1.000
_cell.length_b   1.000
_cell.length_c   1.000
_cell.angle_alpha   90.00
_cell.angle_beta   90.00
_cell.angle_gamma   90.00
#
_symmetry.space_group_name_H-M   'P 1'
#
loop_
_entity.id
_entity.type
_entity.pdbx_description
1 polymer ?
#
loop_
_entity_poly.entity_id
_entity_poly.type
_entity_poly.pdbx_seq_one_letter_code
_entity_poly.pdbx_strand_id
1 'polypeptide(L)'
;MKSKAGSGGGEETRGRIQDFSAALSRWVSHETPCTRGGLPEVRRKPGGRRESKHPDTYELGRQPANTKLSSNKTVRRIRVRGGNVKWRALRLDTGNYSWGSEAVTRKTRILDVVYNASNNELVRTQTLVKSAIVQVDAAPFKAWYLQHYGVELGKKKKTAAAAKKETTEGQEAEAATTEVKKSSSVLRKLEKRQQDRKLDSHVEDQFSTGRLLAAISSRPGQCGRADGYILEGKELEFYMKKIQKKKGKGAT
;
A
#
# COMPACT_ATOMS: atom_id res chain seq x y z
N MET A 1 79.94 -22.91 48.06
CA MET A 1 78.67 -22.69 48.78
C MET A 1 77.68 -22.00 47.85
N LYS A 2 76.42 -22.44 47.89
CA LYS A 2 75.29 -22.07 47.03
C LYS A 2 74.81 -20.64 47.26
N SER A 3 74.36 -19.96 46.19
CA SER A 3 73.07 -19.22 46.10
C SER A 3 73.07 -18.35 44.82
N LYS A 4 72.59 -18.84 43.66
CA LYS A 4 71.22 -18.69 43.12
C LYS A 4 70.65 -17.25 43.24
N ALA A 5 70.78 -16.50 42.14
CA ALA A 5 69.99 -15.31 41.86
C ALA A 5 68.59 -15.73 41.35
N GLY A 6 67.54 -15.29 42.03
CA GLY A 6 66.15 -15.61 41.73
C GLY A 6 65.53 -14.61 40.76
N SER A 7 64.98 -15.13 39.67
CA SER A 7 63.99 -14.46 38.82
C SER A 7 62.60 -14.67 39.42
N GLY A 8 61.90 -13.59 39.77
CA GLY A 8 60.53 -13.63 40.27
C GLY A 8 59.65 -12.64 39.51
N GLY A 9 59.27 -12.99 38.28
CA GLY A 9 58.23 -12.30 37.51
C GLY A 9 56.96 -13.15 37.54
N GLY A 10 55.85 -12.56 37.98
CA GLY A 10 54.60 -13.23 38.31
C GLY A 10 53.97 -14.01 37.15
N GLU A 11 53.60 -15.25 37.43
CA GLU A 11 52.69 -16.05 36.61
C GLU A 11 51.54 -16.53 37.50
N GLU A 12 50.72 -15.57 37.94
CA GLU A 12 49.41 -15.82 38.53
C GLU A 12 48.36 -15.47 37.47
N THR A 13 47.36 -16.35 37.29
CA THR A 13 46.20 -16.25 36.37
C THR A 13 46.28 -16.92 34.98
N ARG A 14 46.66 -18.21 34.92
CA ARG A 14 46.28 -19.11 33.80
C ARG A 14 45.26 -20.17 34.24
N GLY A 15 44.13 -19.72 34.76
CA GLY A 15 43.06 -20.60 35.26
C GLY A 15 41.67 -19.95 35.19
N ARG A 16 41.31 -19.35 34.05
CA ARG A 16 39.92 -18.88 33.79
C ARG A 16 39.62 -18.69 32.30
N ILE A 17 40.00 -19.65 31.45
CA ILE A 17 39.63 -19.63 30.01
C ILE A 17 39.17 -21.04 29.56
N GLN A 18 38.40 -21.74 30.39
CA GLN A 18 37.72 -22.98 29.96
C GLN A 18 36.20 -23.01 30.25
N ASP A 19 35.63 -21.98 30.88
CA ASP A 19 34.21 -21.98 31.28
C ASP A 19 33.33 -20.95 30.55
N PHE A 20 33.75 -20.43 29.40
CA PHE A 20 32.90 -19.58 28.54
C PHE A 20 32.35 -20.28 27.28
N SER A 21 32.85 -21.48 26.96
CA SER A 21 32.42 -22.24 25.78
C SER A 21 31.15 -23.07 26.01
N ALA A 22 30.79 -23.37 27.27
CA ALA A 22 29.64 -24.19 27.60
C ALA A 22 28.33 -23.40 27.84
N ALA A 23 28.40 -22.07 28.02
CA ALA A 23 27.23 -21.23 28.30
C ALA A 23 26.54 -20.67 27.02
N LEU A 24 27.17 -20.81 25.85
CA LEU A 24 26.58 -20.37 24.57
C LEU A 24 25.84 -21.48 23.81
N SER A 25 25.76 -22.70 24.37
CA SER A 25 25.06 -23.84 23.76
C SER A 25 23.63 -24.01 24.28
N ARG A 26 23.12 -23.03 25.03
CA ARG A 26 21.77 -23.03 25.60
C ARG A 26 21.03 -21.72 25.36
N TRP A 27 21.08 -21.21 24.13
CA TRP A 27 20.02 -20.34 23.63
C TRP A 27 19.14 -21.13 22.68
N VAL A 28 18.18 -21.76 23.33
CA VAL A 28 17.01 -22.44 22.78
C VAL A 28 16.45 -21.67 21.60
N SER A 29 16.37 -22.38 20.48
CA SER A 29 15.53 -22.11 19.34
C SER A 29 14.13 -21.65 19.77
N HIS A 30 13.93 -20.34 19.91
CA HIS A 30 12.65 -19.73 19.62
C HIS A 30 12.59 -19.43 18.13
N GLU A 31 12.71 -20.49 17.33
CA GLU A 31 12.12 -20.48 16.00
C GLU A 31 10.61 -20.38 16.21
N THR A 32 10.05 -19.20 15.96
CA THR A 32 8.61 -19.04 15.73
C THR A 32 8.15 -20.20 14.85
N PRO A 33 7.15 -21.01 15.24
CA PRO A 33 6.72 -22.13 14.42
C PRO A 33 6.24 -21.55 13.09
N CYS A 34 7.06 -21.71 12.06
CA CYS A 34 6.64 -21.50 10.70
C CYS A 34 5.46 -22.44 10.52
N THR A 35 4.27 -21.91 10.31
CA THR A 35 3.05 -22.71 10.10
C THR A 35 3.25 -23.55 8.84
N ARG A 36 3.73 -24.79 9.04
CA ARG A 36 4.05 -25.78 8.01
C ARG A 36 2.76 -26.48 7.60
N GLY A 37 2.11 -26.01 6.54
CA GLY A 37 1.11 -26.81 5.82
C GLY A 37 1.83 -27.87 4.97
N GLY A 38 1.25 -29.03 4.66
CA GLY A 38 -0.09 -29.49 4.98
C GLY A 38 -0.37 -30.80 4.26
N LEU A 39 -0.80 -31.81 5.02
CA LEU A 39 -1.44 -33.06 4.60
C LEU A 39 -1.73 -33.96 5.83
N PRO A 40 -0.86 -34.01 6.88
CA PRO A 40 -1.12 -34.78 8.10
C PRO A 40 -2.17 -34.19 9.04
N GLU A 41 -2.22 -32.86 9.15
CA GLU A 41 -3.03 -32.15 10.15
C GLU A 41 -4.49 -31.95 9.70
N VAL A 42 -4.72 -31.94 8.39
CA VAL A 42 -6.06 -31.87 7.82
C VAL A 42 -6.68 -33.27 7.87
N ARG A 43 -7.79 -33.40 8.60
CA ARG A 43 -8.54 -34.66 8.72
C ARG A 43 -8.99 -35.18 7.34
N ARG A 44 -9.22 -36.49 7.23
CA ARG A 44 -9.91 -37.07 6.07
C ARG A 44 -11.31 -36.43 5.95
N LYS A 45 -11.90 -36.42 4.75
CA LYS A 45 -13.29 -35.95 4.55
C LYS A 45 -14.28 -36.57 5.56
N PRO A 46 -14.23 -37.89 5.86
CA PRO A 46 -15.05 -38.50 6.92
C PRO A 46 -14.62 -38.15 8.36
N GLY A 47 -13.69 -37.21 8.57
CA GLY A 47 -13.23 -36.76 9.90
C GLY A 47 -12.11 -37.61 10.51
N GLY A 48 -11.79 -38.77 9.96
CA GLY A 48 -10.70 -39.63 10.46
C GLY A 48 -9.32 -38.97 10.40
N ARG A 49 -8.46 -39.28 11.37
CA ARG A 49 -7.06 -38.83 11.42
C ARG A 49 -6.25 -39.42 10.26
N ARG A 50 -5.31 -38.65 9.72
CA ARG A 50 -4.33 -39.12 8.71
C ARG A 50 -3.01 -39.45 9.38
N GLU A 51 -2.30 -40.43 8.84
CA GLU A 51 -0.93 -40.70 9.22
C GLU A 51 -0.01 -39.55 8.81
N SER A 52 0.95 -39.24 9.69
CA SER A 52 1.90 -38.16 9.46
C SER A 52 3.09 -38.62 8.62
N LYS A 53 3.35 -37.89 7.54
CA LYS A 53 4.59 -37.98 6.77
C LYS A 53 5.49 -36.80 7.11
N HIS A 54 6.80 -36.94 6.92
CA HIS A 54 7.73 -35.81 7.02
C HIS A 54 7.42 -34.78 5.92
N PRO A 55 7.40 -33.48 6.25
CA PRO A 55 7.07 -32.44 5.28
C PRO A 55 8.22 -32.25 4.29
N ASP A 56 7.88 -32.27 3.01
CA ASP A 56 8.86 -32.02 1.94
C ASP A 56 9.05 -30.51 1.69
N THR A 57 10.23 -30.14 1.20
CA THR A 57 10.58 -28.73 0.90
C THR A 57 9.61 -28.06 -0.09
N TYR A 58 8.95 -28.84 -0.96
CA TYR A 58 7.99 -28.30 -1.94
C TYR A 58 6.62 -27.94 -1.33
N GLU A 59 6.32 -28.40 -0.11
CA GLU A 59 5.09 -28.05 0.64
C GLU A 59 5.27 -26.78 1.49
N LEU A 60 6.48 -26.21 1.52
CA LEU A 60 6.84 -25.10 2.39
C LEU A 60 5.98 -23.85 2.16
N GLY A 61 5.23 -23.47 3.19
CA GLY A 61 4.65 -22.14 3.35
C GLY A 61 5.67 -21.11 3.85
N ARG A 62 5.44 -19.82 3.56
CA ARG A 62 6.24 -18.72 4.12
C ARG A 62 5.33 -17.75 4.86
N GLN A 63 5.88 -17.10 5.89
CA GLN A 63 5.19 -16.03 6.63
C GLN A 63 4.62 -14.96 5.69
N PRO A 64 3.48 -14.34 6.04
CA PRO A 64 2.85 -13.28 5.26
C PRO A 64 3.73 -12.02 5.20
N ALA A 65 3.47 -11.15 4.21
CA ALA A 65 4.25 -9.93 4.00
C ALA A 65 3.85 -8.77 4.91
N ASN A 66 2.56 -8.70 5.31
CA ASN A 66 1.97 -7.62 6.11
C ASN A 66 2.44 -6.22 5.68
N THR A 67 2.35 -5.95 4.38
CA THR A 67 2.86 -4.73 3.75
C THR A 67 2.21 -3.49 4.35
N LYS A 68 3.02 -2.57 4.90
CA LYS A 68 2.55 -1.36 5.56
C LYS A 68 2.64 -0.14 4.65
N LEU A 69 1.75 0.81 4.90
CA LEU A 69 1.85 2.14 4.32
C LEU A 69 3.01 2.91 4.98
N SER A 70 4.02 3.29 4.19
CA SER A 70 5.14 4.10 4.66
C SER A 70 5.97 4.60 3.48
N SER A 71 6.43 5.86 3.56
CA SER A 71 7.32 6.49 2.58
C SER A 71 8.63 5.72 2.36
N ASN A 72 9.08 4.96 3.37
CA ASN A 72 10.32 4.18 3.31
C ASN A 72 10.09 2.88 2.53
N LYS A 73 10.08 2.97 1.20
CA LYS A 73 9.87 1.83 0.30
C LYS A 73 10.87 0.71 0.58
N THR A 74 10.36 -0.42 1.05
CA THR A 74 11.16 -1.60 1.40
C THR A 74 10.59 -2.82 0.69
N VAL A 75 11.33 -3.38 -0.27
CA VAL A 75 10.93 -4.58 -1.03
C VAL A 75 12.07 -5.60 -0.95
N ARG A 76 11.77 -6.81 -0.46
CA ARG A 76 12.74 -7.90 -0.37
C ARG A 76 12.57 -8.88 -1.51
N ARG A 77 13.70 -9.30 -2.09
CA ARG A 77 13.76 -10.37 -3.09
C ARG A 77 13.71 -11.73 -2.39
N ILE A 78 12.84 -12.63 -2.83
CA ILE A 78 12.72 -13.99 -2.30
C ILE A 78 12.91 -14.99 -3.42
N ARG A 79 13.93 -15.87 -3.30
CA ARG A 79 14.12 -17.01 -4.19
C ARG A 79 13.04 -18.06 -3.92
N VAL A 80 12.41 -18.55 -4.99
CA VAL A 80 11.43 -19.64 -4.95
C VAL A 80 11.93 -20.82 -5.80
N ARG A 81 11.14 -21.91 -5.84
CA ARG A 81 11.47 -23.13 -6.58
C ARG A 81 11.73 -22.84 -8.07
N GLY A 82 12.66 -23.56 -8.66
CA GLY A 82 12.99 -23.45 -10.09
C GLY A 82 13.78 -22.20 -10.47
N GLY A 83 14.48 -21.56 -9.52
CA GLY A 83 15.28 -20.36 -9.79
C GLY A 83 14.48 -19.06 -9.92
N ASN A 84 13.15 -19.14 -9.88
CA ASN A 84 12.26 -17.98 -9.94
C ASN A 84 12.38 -17.09 -8.69
N VAL A 85 11.86 -15.86 -8.83
CA VAL A 85 11.94 -14.83 -7.79
C VAL A 85 10.56 -14.22 -7.55
N LYS A 86 10.25 -13.95 -6.28
CA LYS A 86 9.11 -13.13 -5.86
C LYS A 86 9.60 -11.88 -5.12
N TRP A 87 8.82 -10.81 -5.22
CA TRP A 87 9.11 -9.55 -4.56
C TRP A 87 8.13 -9.37 -3.40
N ARG A 88 8.66 -9.37 -2.17
CA ARG A 88 7.88 -9.16 -0.96
C ARG A 88 8.00 -7.70 -0.54
N ALA A 89 6.96 -6.91 -0.81
CA ALA A 89 6.87 -5.57 -0.26
C ALA A 89 6.58 -5.63 1.24
N LEU A 90 7.41 -4.94 2.02
CA LEU A 90 7.19 -4.71 3.46
C LEU A 90 6.61 -3.33 3.70
N ARG A 91 7.04 -2.34 2.91
CA ARG A 91 6.60 -0.94 3.01
C ARG A 91 6.46 -0.34 1.62
N LEU A 92 5.33 0.31 1.35
CA LEU A 92 5.04 1.05 0.12
C LEU A 92 4.25 2.31 0.45
N ASP A 93 4.40 3.35 -0.36
CA ASP A 93 3.64 4.60 -0.29
C ASP A 93 2.99 4.99 -1.62
N THR A 94 3.46 4.39 -2.72
CA THR A 94 3.09 4.73 -4.08
C THR A 94 2.66 3.48 -4.83
N GLY A 95 1.71 3.66 -5.74
CA GLY A 95 1.19 2.62 -6.61
C GLY A 95 0.81 3.16 -7.98
N ASN A 96 0.66 2.28 -8.96
CA ASN A 96 0.14 2.65 -10.27
C ASN A 96 -1.37 2.43 -10.31
N TYR A 97 -2.14 3.51 -10.49
CA TYR A 97 -3.60 3.46 -10.49
C TYR A 97 -4.15 3.83 -11.85
N SER A 98 -5.10 3.03 -12.32
CA SER A 98 -5.81 3.24 -13.58
C SER A 98 -7.17 3.88 -13.35
N TRP A 99 -7.47 4.92 -14.12
CA TRP A 99 -8.79 5.48 -14.30
C TRP A 99 -9.45 4.77 -15.49
N GLY A 100 -10.46 3.94 -15.22
CA GLY A 100 -11.05 3.02 -16.19
C GLY A 100 -11.79 3.73 -17.32
N SER A 101 -12.67 4.67 -16.97
CA SER A 101 -13.45 5.46 -17.95
C SER A 101 -12.59 6.26 -18.93
N GLU A 102 -11.53 6.90 -18.44
CA GLU A 102 -10.64 7.75 -19.23
C GLU A 102 -9.44 7.00 -19.83
N ALA A 103 -9.32 5.68 -19.58
CA ALA A 103 -8.20 4.83 -20.02
C ALA A 103 -6.80 5.39 -19.67
N VAL A 104 -6.67 6.02 -18.50
CA VAL A 104 -5.43 6.68 -18.07
C VAL A 104 -4.86 6.01 -16.86
N THR A 105 -3.54 5.83 -16.85
CA THR A 105 -2.84 5.22 -15.72
C THR A 105 -1.78 6.17 -15.21
N ARG A 106 -1.77 6.43 -13.90
CA ARG A 106 -0.82 7.33 -13.24
C ARG A 106 -0.29 6.74 -11.96
N LYS A 107 0.99 6.99 -11.71
CA LYS A 107 1.61 6.71 -10.42
C LYS A 107 1.15 7.75 -9.42
N THR A 108 0.53 7.30 -8.34
CA THR A 108 -0.01 8.18 -7.29
C THR A 108 0.43 7.70 -5.92
N ARG A 109 0.32 8.60 -4.93
CA ARG A 109 0.55 8.25 -3.53
C ARG A 109 -0.73 7.64 -2.94
N ILE A 110 -0.54 6.59 -2.15
CA ILE A 110 -1.58 5.98 -1.32
C ILE A 110 -1.58 6.76 0.00
N LEU A 111 -2.74 7.27 0.39
CA LEU A 111 -2.89 8.11 1.58
C LEU A 111 -3.34 7.30 2.79
N ASP A 112 -4.36 6.46 2.61
CA ASP A 112 -4.92 5.67 3.70
C ASP A 112 -5.66 4.42 3.19
N VAL A 113 -5.83 3.43 4.06
CA VAL A 113 -6.66 2.24 3.81
C VAL A 113 -7.99 2.44 4.51
N VAL A 114 -9.10 2.48 3.77
CA VAL A 114 -10.41 2.85 4.33
C VAL A 114 -11.29 1.63 4.61
N TYR A 115 -11.25 0.66 3.71
CA TYR A 115 -12.12 -0.51 3.79
C TYR A 115 -11.39 -1.76 3.31
N ASN A 116 -11.69 -2.88 3.95
CA ASN A 116 -11.27 -4.20 3.51
C ASN A 116 -12.40 -5.18 3.79
N ALA A 117 -12.74 -6.02 2.80
CA ALA A 117 -13.82 -6.98 2.91
C ALA A 117 -13.46 -8.18 3.80
N SER A 118 -12.19 -8.57 3.85
CA SER A 118 -11.77 -9.80 4.53
C SER A 118 -11.63 -9.63 6.04
N ASN A 119 -10.97 -8.56 6.49
CA ASN A 119 -10.73 -8.32 7.91
C ASN A 119 -10.59 -6.82 8.19
N ASN A 120 -11.23 -6.36 9.25
CA ASN A 120 -11.17 -4.97 9.71
C ASN A 120 -9.82 -4.58 10.35
N GLU A 121 -9.09 -5.54 10.93
CA GLU A 121 -7.76 -5.28 11.51
C GLU A 121 -6.74 -4.82 10.47
N LEU A 122 -6.94 -5.22 9.20
CA LEU A 122 -6.09 -4.78 8.10
C LEU A 122 -6.28 -3.29 7.80
N VAL A 123 -7.46 -2.74 8.08
CA VAL A 123 -7.73 -1.30 7.96
C VAL A 123 -7.08 -0.55 9.12
N ARG A 124 -7.30 -1.01 10.36
CA ARG A 124 -6.74 -0.40 11.58
C ARG A 124 -5.22 -0.31 11.55
N THR A 125 -4.58 -1.34 11.02
CA THR A 125 -3.12 -1.45 10.95
C THR A 125 -2.53 -0.96 9.63
N GLN A 126 -3.34 -0.35 8.75
CA GLN A 126 -2.95 0.17 7.43
C GLN A 126 -2.14 -0.84 6.60
N THR A 127 -2.67 -2.05 6.45
CA THR A 127 -2.03 -3.14 5.71
C THR A 127 -2.55 -3.21 4.27
N LEU A 128 -1.64 -3.17 3.30
CA LEU A 128 -1.93 -3.22 1.87
C LEU A 128 -2.07 -4.68 1.39
N VAL A 129 -3.27 -5.03 0.96
CA VAL A 129 -3.62 -6.37 0.42
C VAL A 129 -4.45 -6.20 -0.85
N LYS A 130 -4.49 -7.23 -1.70
CA LYS A 130 -5.43 -7.28 -2.83
C LYS A 130 -6.85 -7.05 -2.33
N SER A 131 -7.64 -6.28 -3.08
CA SER A 131 -9.02 -5.88 -2.77
C SER A 131 -9.17 -4.91 -1.60
N ALA A 132 -8.08 -4.41 -1.02
CA ALA A 132 -8.17 -3.30 -0.08
C ALA A 132 -8.61 -2.03 -0.82
N ILE A 133 -9.56 -1.29 -0.22
CA ILE A 133 -10.02 0.00 -0.71
C ILE A 133 -9.21 1.07 0.00
N VAL A 134 -8.55 1.90 -0.80
CA VAL A 134 -7.60 2.91 -0.38
C VAL A 134 -8.01 4.29 -0.87
N GLN A 135 -7.58 5.33 -0.17
CA GLN A 135 -7.58 6.70 -0.66
C GLN A 135 -6.27 6.96 -1.40
N VAL A 136 -6.36 7.44 -2.63
CA VAL A 136 -5.20 7.86 -3.43
C VAL A 136 -5.27 9.35 -3.73
N ASP A 137 -4.11 9.95 -3.94
CA ASP A 137 -4.00 11.35 -4.34
C ASP A 137 -4.59 11.59 -5.74
N ALA A 138 -5.43 12.63 -5.86
CA ALA A 138 -6.08 13.03 -7.09
C ALA A 138 -5.21 13.95 -7.97
N ALA A 139 -4.17 14.58 -7.42
CA ALA A 139 -3.34 15.58 -8.12
C ALA A 139 -2.84 15.15 -9.52
N PRO A 140 -2.25 13.95 -9.71
CA PRO A 140 -1.76 13.54 -11.03
C PRO A 140 -2.89 13.30 -12.05
N PHE A 141 -4.09 12.94 -11.59
CA PHE A 141 -5.26 12.81 -12.47
C PHE A 141 -5.85 14.17 -12.84
N LYS A 142 -5.88 15.12 -11.90
CA LYS A 142 -6.27 16.53 -12.18
C LYS A 142 -5.35 17.17 -13.20
N ALA A 143 -4.03 17.02 -13.03
CA ALA A 143 -3.04 17.57 -13.94
C ALA A 143 -3.21 17.00 -15.37
N TRP A 144 -3.46 15.69 -15.47
CA TRP A 144 -3.75 15.07 -16.76
C TRP A 144 -5.05 15.58 -17.38
N TYR A 145 -6.11 15.71 -16.58
CA TYR A 145 -7.42 16.16 -17.06
C TYR A 145 -7.38 17.61 -17.58
N LEU A 146 -6.64 18.48 -16.88
CA LEU A 146 -6.37 19.85 -17.34
C LEU A 146 -5.63 19.87 -18.68
N GLN A 147 -4.62 19.02 -18.85
CA GLN A 147 -3.88 18.92 -20.11
C GLN A 147 -4.73 18.31 -21.24
N HIS A 148 -5.61 17.37 -20.93
CA HIS A 148 -6.38 16.62 -21.91
C HIS A 148 -7.60 17.40 -22.42
N TYR A 149 -8.37 17.99 -21.50
CA TYR A 149 -9.64 18.69 -21.77
C TYR A 149 -9.54 20.22 -21.66
N GLY A 150 -8.48 20.75 -21.05
CA GLY A 150 -8.36 22.20 -20.79
C GLY A 150 -9.26 22.70 -19.66
N VAL A 151 -9.77 21.79 -18.81
CA VAL A 151 -10.73 22.11 -17.74
C VAL A 151 -10.15 21.70 -16.40
N GLU A 152 -10.32 22.55 -15.40
CA GLU A 152 -9.86 22.28 -14.04
C GLU A 152 -10.94 21.56 -13.23
N LEU A 153 -10.59 20.37 -12.70
CA LEU A 153 -11.45 19.60 -11.81
C LEU A 153 -11.27 20.03 -10.34
N GLY A 154 -12.39 20.14 -9.62
CA GLY A 154 -12.39 20.39 -8.18
C GLY A 154 -12.47 21.86 -7.78
N LYS A 155 -12.74 22.78 -8.71
CA LYS A 155 -13.25 24.12 -8.37
C LYS A 155 -14.65 23.92 -7.77
N LYS A 156 -14.77 23.98 -6.44
CA LYS A 156 -16.08 23.94 -5.78
C LYS A 156 -16.93 25.04 -6.39
N LYS A 157 -18.02 24.66 -7.07
CA LYS A 157 -19.11 25.57 -7.42
C LYS A 157 -19.67 26.05 -6.07
N LYS A 158 -19.24 27.21 -5.58
CA LYS A 158 -19.89 27.87 -4.44
C LYS A 158 -21.37 27.95 -4.83
N THR A 159 -22.22 27.25 -4.08
CA THR A 159 -23.67 27.32 -4.22
C THR A 159 -24.09 28.79 -4.28
N ALA A 160 -24.88 29.13 -5.29
CA ALA A 160 -25.27 30.48 -5.72
C ALA A 160 -26.19 31.24 -4.73
N ALA A 161 -26.02 31.04 -3.42
CA ALA A 161 -26.80 31.70 -2.36
C ALA A 161 -25.95 32.54 -1.38
N ALA A 162 -24.61 32.49 -1.45
CA ALA A 162 -23.71 33.20 -0.53
C ALA A 162 -22.67 34.09 -1.23
N ALA A 163 -22.96 34.55 -2.46
CA ALA A 163 -22.04 35.36 -3.28
C ALA A 163 -22.70 36.67 -3.76
N LYS A 164 -23.48 37.32 -2.88
CA LYS A 164 -24.00 38.68 -3.12
C LYS A 164 -23.45 39.74 -2.16
N LYS A 165 -22.38 39.40 -1.43
CA LYS A 165 -21.62 40.31 -0.57
C LYS A 165 -20.20 39.72 -0.56
N GLU A 166 -19.18 40.54 -0.81
CA GLU A 166 -17.78 40.11 -1.10
C GLU A 166 -17.50 39.79 -2.58
N THR A 167 -17.92 40.68 -3.48
CA THR A 167 -17.36 40.82 -4.83
C THR A 167 -16.55 42.11 -4.90
N THR A 168 -15.28 42.05 -4.52
CA THR A 168 -14.18 42.90 -5.01
C THR A 168 -12.89 42.45 -4.31
N GLU A 169 -11.76 42.45 -5.01
CA GLU A 169 -10.38 42.32 -4.48
C GLU A 169 -9.72 40.93 -4.34
N GLY A 170 -10.43 39.80 -4.37
CA GLY A 170 -9.80 38.47 -4.22
C GLY A 170 -9.52 37.68 -5.51
N GLN A 171 -9.92 38.19 -6.68
CA GLN A 171 -10.16 37.37 -7.88
C GLN A 171 -9.10 37.48 -8.98
N GLU A 172 -7.94 38.08 -8.70
CA GLU A 172 -6.90 38.35 -9.70
C GLU A 172 -5.60 37.54 -9.51
N ALA A 173 -5.43 36.80 -8.40
CA ALA A 173 -4.13 36.18 -8.09
C ALA A 173 -3.96 34.69 -8.46
N GLU A 174 -5.01 33.94 -8.82
CA GLU A 174 -4.91 32.50 -9.15
C GLU A 174 -5.50 32.11 -10.52
N ALA A 175 -5.97 33.10 -11.31
CA ALA A 175 -6.30 32.92 -12.73
C ALA A 175 -5.08 33.18 -13.66
N ALA A 176 -3.93 33.52 -13.07
CA ALA A 176 -2.72 33.93 -13.78
C ALA A 176 -1.70 32.79 -13.98
N THR A 177 -2.08 31.52 -13.83
CA THR A 177 -1.31 30.40 -14.38
C THR A 177 -1.78 30.09 -15.81
N THR A 178 -1.29 30.93 -16.73
CA THR A 178 -1.03 30.59 -18.13
C THR A 178 -2.25 30.39 -19.04
N GLU A 179 -2.89 31.50 -19.43
CA GLU A 179 -3.46 31.59 -20.78
C GLU A 179 -2.30 31.59 -21.80
N VAL A 180 -1.65 30.44 -21.97
CA VAL A 180 -0.75 30.22 -23.10
C VAL A 180 -1.63 30.36 -24.33
N LYS A 181 -1.33 31.29 -25.24
CA LYS A 181 -1.96 31.37 -26.56
C LYS A 181 -1.79 30.01 -27.24
N LYS A 182 -2.83 29.17 -27.19
CA LYS A 182 -2.81 27.84 -27.81
C LYS A 182 -3.02 28.01 -29.31
N SER A 183 -2.35 27.19 -30.11
CA SER A 183 -2.58 27.17 -31.55
C SER A 183 -4.01 26.75 -31.87
N SER A 184 -4.56 27.25 -32.99
CA SER A 184 -5.92 26.92 -33.44
C SER A 184 -6.18 25.41 -33.56
N SER A 185 -5.14 24.64 -33.91
CA SER A 185 -5.19 23.17 -33.95
C SER A 185 -5.41 22.54 -32.57
N VAL A 186 -4.82 23.10 -31.51
CA VAL A 186 -5.01 22.62 -30.13
C VAL A 186 -6.42 22.95 -29.65
N LEU A 187 -6.92 24.16 -29.91
CA LEU A 187 -8.30 24.54 -29.57
C LEU A 187 -9.31 23.59 -30.22
N ARG A 188 -9.18 23.33 -31.52
CA ARG A 188 -10.04 22.37 -32.24
C ARG A 188 -9.97 20.96 -31.67
N LYS A 189 -8.81 20.51 -31.17
CA LYS A 189 -8.66 19.20 -30.52
C LYS A 189 -9.35 19.17 -29.16
N LEU A 190 -9.27 20.25 -28.39
CA LEU A 190 -9.92 20.35 -27.09
C LEU A 190 -11.44 20.37 -27.24
N GLU A 191 -11.97 21.16 -28.17
CA GLU A 191 -13.41 21.22 -28.47
C GLU A 191 -13.98 19.86 -28.84
N LYS A 192 -13.28 19.11 -29.72
CA LYS A 192 -13.68 17.75 -30.08
C LYS A 192 -13.74 16.81 -28.87
N ARG A 193 -12.75 16.86 -27.98
CA ARG A 193 -12.72 16.02 -26.78
C ARG A 193 -13.78 16.43 -25.76
N GLN A 194 -14.09 17.71 -25.67
CA GLN A 194 -15.10 18.22 -24.74
C GLN A 194 -16.51 17.68 -25.03
N GLN A 195 -16.79 17.28 -26.27
CA GLN A 195 -18.08 16.70 -26.65
C GLN A 195 -18.36 15.36 -25.96
N ASP A 196 -17.34 14.51 -25.82
CA ASP A 196 -17.48 13.17 -25.21
C ASP A 196 -17.30 13.17 -23.68
N ARG A 197 -17.06 14.35 -23.08
CA ARG A 197 -16.74 14.50 -21.67
C ARG A 197 -17.96 14.20 -20.79
N LYS A 198 -17.95 13.03 -20.14
CA LYS A 198 -18.95 12.63 -19.15
C LYS A 198 -18.26 12.11 -17.90
N LEU A 199 -18.47 12.79 -16.77
CA LEU A 199 -17.99 12.35 -15.46
C LEU A 199 -19.16 12.03 -14.54
N ASP A 200 -18.99 10.99 -13.72
CA ASP A 200 -19.91 10.64 -12.64
C ASP A 200 -19.84 11.70 -11.53
N SER A 201 -20.99 12.12 -11.01
CA SER A 201 -21.09 13.11 -9.94
C SER A 201 -20.28 12.72 -8.69
N HIS A 202 -20.28 11.44 -8.32
CA HIS A 202 -19.56 10.97 -7.13
C HIS A 202 -18.04 11.03 -7.30
N VAL A 203 -17.56 10.90 -8.54
CA VAL A 203 -16.14 11.00 -8.87
C VAL A 203 -15.72 12.48 -8.88
N GLU A 204 -16.56 13.37 -9.41
CA GLU A 204 -16.33 14.82 -9.38
C GLU A 204 -16.25 15.36 -7.93
N ASP A 205 -17.15 14.92 -7.06
CA ASP A 205 -17.13 15.27 -5.64
C ASP A 205 -15.81 14.85 -4.97
N GLN A 206 -15.28 13.66 -5.29
CA GLN A 206 -14.00 13.20 -4.77
C GLN A 206 -12.83 14.05 -5.27
N PHE A 207 -12.85 14.48 -6.53
CA PHE A 207 -11.86 15.42 -7.05
C PHE A 207 -11.87 16.75 -6.27
N SER A 208 -13.01 17.23 -5.78
CA SER A 208 -13.07 18.43 -4.93
C SER A 208 -12.34 18.24 -3.60
N THR A 209 -12.39 17.03 -3.02
CA THR A 209 -11.67 16.69 -1.78
C THR A 209 -10.17 16.41 -2.00
N GLY A 210 -9.77 16.19 -3.26
CA GLY A 210 -8.40 15.84 -3.62
C GLY A 210 -8.02 14.38 -3.32
N ARG A 211 -8.97 13.54 -2.92
CA ARG A 211 -8.75 12.12 -2.58
C ARG A 211 -9.73 11.24 -3.33
N LEU A 212 -9.21 10.31 -4.13
CA LEU A 212 -10.01 9.35 -4.88
C LEU A 212 -10.05 8.02 -4.15
N LEU A 213 -11.20 7.34 -4.19
CA LEU A 213 -11.30 5.96 -3.72
C LEU A 213 -10.83 5.01 -4.83
N ALA A 214 -9.95 4.08 -4.46
CA ALA A 214 -9.37 3.12 -5.38
C ALA A 214 -9.30 1.72 -4.75
N ALA A 215 -9.35 0.68 -5.58
CA ALA A 215 -9.15 -0.70 -5.17
C ALA A 215 -7.77 -1.21 -5.61
N ILE A 216 -7.06 -1.89 -4.70
CA ILE A 216 -5.81 -2.57 -5.05
C ILE A 216 -6.12 -3.87 -5.78
N SER A 217 -5.70 -4.00 -7.04
CA SER A 217 -5.90 -5.21 -7.85
C SER A 217 -4.70 -6.18 -7.76
N SER A 218 -3.52 -5.62 -7.50
CA SER A 218 -2.26 -6.35 -7.38
C SER A 218 -2.10 -7.07 -6.02
N ARG A 219 -1.04 -7.89 -5.88
CA ARG A 219 -0.72 -8.65 -4.66
C ARG A 219 0.65 -8.21 -4.09
N PRO A 220 0.70 -7.18 -3.22
CA PRO A 220 1.95 -6.57 -2.77
C PRO A 220 3.00 -7.54 -2.20
N GLY A 221 2.56 -8.57 -1.47
CA GLY A 221 3.47 -9.58 -0.91
C GLY A 221 4.06 -10.58 -1.92
N GLN A 222 3.62 -10.56 -3.18
CA GLN A 222 4.08 -11.47 -4.25
C GLN A 222 4.82 -10.71 -5.36
N CYS A 223 4.24 -9.61 -5.84
CA CYS A 223 4.79 -8.80 -6.94
C CYS A 223 5.57 -7.58 -6.47
N GLY A 224 5.50 -7.20 -5.19
CA GLY A 224 6.20 -6.04 -4.65
C GLY A 224 5.59 -4.69 -5.04
N ARG A 225 4.37 -4.69 -5.60
CA ARG A 225 3.66 -3.50 -6.09
C ARG A 225 2.26 -3.41 -5.50
N ALA A 226 1.75 -2.19 -5.35
CA ALA A 226 0.40 -1.88 -4.88
C ALA A 226 -0.35 -1.10 -5.96
N ASP A 227 -0.49 -1.73 -7.12
CA ASP A 227 -1.21 -1.22 -8.29
C ASP A 227 -2.72 -1.55 -8.18
N GLY A 228 -3.54 -0.71 -8.81
CA GLY A 228 -4.99 -0.74 -8.67
C GLY A 228 -5.73 0.10 -9.71
N TYR A 229 -7.02 0.31 -9.45
CA TYR A 229 -7.89 1.15 -10.28
C TYR A 229 -8.79 2.02 -9.42
N ILE A 230 -9.21 3.17 -9.95
CA ILE A 230 -10.16 4.09 -9.30
C ILE A 230 -11.55 3.48 -9.34
N LEU A 231 -12.29 3.58 -8.23
CA LEU A 231 -13.66 3.09 -8.15
C LEU A 231 -14.62 4.03 -8.86
N GLU A 232 -15.51 3.48 -9.69
CA GLU A 232 -16.50 4.23 -10.46
C GLU A 232 -17.90 3.57 -10.42
N GLY A 233 -18.94 4.35 -10.70
CA GLY A 233 -20.33 3.90 -10.84
C GLY A 233 -20.84 3.03 -9.68
N LYS A 234 -21.47 1.90 -10.02
CA LYS A 234 -22.11 0.99 -9.04
C LYS A 234 -21.14 0.44 -8.00
N GLU A 235 -19.89 0.20 -8.38
CA GLU A 235 -18.88 -0.31 -7.45
C GLU A 235 -18.52 0.76 -6.42
N LEU A 236 -18.39 2.01 -6.87
CA LEU A 236 -18.14 3.14 -5.98
C LEU A 236 -19.29 3.34 -4.99
N GLU A 237 -20.53 3.35 -5.48
CA GLU A 237 -21.72 3.48 -4.62
C GLU A 237 -21.78 2.37 -3.55
N PHE A 238 -21.47 1.13 -3.93
CA PHE A 238 -21.47 0.00 -3.02
C PHE A 238 -20.48 0.22 -1.87
N TYR A 239 -19.25 0.60 -2.17
CA TYR A 239 -18.23 0.83 -1.13
C TYR A 239 -18.50 2.10 -0.32
N MET A 240 -19.03 3.17 -0.92
CA MET A 240 -19.46 4.37 -0.20
C MET A 240 -20.52 4.02 0.86
N LYS A 241 -21.55 3.26 0.49
CA LYS A 241 -22.59 2.78 1.43
C LYS A 241 -22.00 1.93 2.56
N LYS A 242 -21.05 1.04 2.25
CA LYS A 242 -20.37 0.20 3.26
C LYS A 242 -19.54 1.03 4.24
N ILE A 243 -18.81 2.02 3.74
CA ILE A 243 -17.98 2.91 4.57
C ILE A 243 -18.86 3.76 5.49
N GLN A 244 -19.94 4.35 4.96
CA GLN A 244 -20.89 5.15 5.75
C GLN A 244 -21.57 4.32 6.84
N LYS A 245 -22.06 3.12 6.50
CA LYS A 245 -22.68 2.20 7.48
C LYS A 245 -21.73 1.81 8.61
N LYS A 246 -20.44 1.65 8.30
CA LYS A 246 -19.41 1.32 9.29
C LYS A 246 -19.10 2.52 10.20
N LYS A 247 -19.08 3.74 9.66
CA LYS A 247 -18.91 4.97 10.46
C LYS A 247 -20.09 5.20 11.41
N GLY A 248 -21.33 5.05 10.91
CA GLY A 248 -22.54 5.27 11.73
C GLY A 248 -22.68 4.31 12.90
N LYS A 249 -22.20 3.06 12.77
CA LYS A 249 -22.21 2.07 13.87
C LYS A 249 -21.18 2.33 14.98
N GLY A 250 -20.19 3.20 14.76
CA GLY A 250 -19.18 3.54 15.76
C GLY A 250 -19.45 4.85 16.49
N ALA A 251 -20.56 5.54 16.17
CA ALA A 251 -20.95 6.82 16.75
C ALA A 251 -22.08 6.72 17.79
N THR A 252 -22.38 5.51 18.23
CA THR A 252 -23.26 5.14 19.35
C THR A 252 -22.50 4.17 20.23
#